data_AF-A0ABC8SKA6-F1
#
_entry.id   AF-A0ABC8SKA6-F1
#
_cell.length_a   1.000
_cell.length_b   1.000
_cell.length_c   1.000
_cell.angle_alpha   90.00
_cell.angle_beta   90.00
_cell.angle_gamma   90.00
#
_symmetry.space_group_name_H-M   'P 1'
#
loop_
_entity.id
_entity.type
_entity.pdbx_description
1 polymer ?
#
loop_
_entity_poly.entity_id
_entity_poly.type
_entity_poly.pdbx_seq_one_letter_code
_entity_poly.pdbx_strand_id
1 'polypeptide(L)'
;MAGVIAIRNLGLWFVNVFALALVSVASGNSEGNALYGLRRSLSGPDNVLQSWDPNLVNPCTWFHITCNQDNHVTRVELYKNNIQGPISSELGNLKNLISLDMYDNNISGTIPPSLGKLKSLVFLKRSKRFRFLGDRSNALKRNFDP
;
A
#
# COMPACT_ATOMS: atom_id res chain seq x y z
N MET A 1 16.98 -62.16 -49.64
CA MET A 1 17.23 -61.26 -48.51
C MET A 1 16.57 -59.93 -48.83
N ALA A 2 15.37 -59.74 -48.29
CA ALA A 2 14.57 -58.53 -48.38
C ALA A 2 14.94 -57.58 -47.24
N GLY A 3 14.81 -56.27 -47.44
CA GLY A 3 14.99 -55.28 -46.37
C GLY A 3 15.08 -53.86 -46.90
N VAL A 4 13.95 -53.33 -47.34
CA VAL A 4 13.73 -51.99 -47.90
C VAL A 4 13.38 -51.01 -46.75
N ILE A 5 13.99 -49.81 -46.80
CA ILE A 5 13.54 -48.47 -46.32
C ILE A 5 12.95 -48.36 -44.91
N ALA A 6 13.55 -47.47 -44.10
CA ALA A 6 12.81 -46.69 -43.10
C ALA A 6 13.20 -45.21 -43.19
N ILE A 7 12.40 -44.44 -43.93
CA ILE A 7 12.27 -43.00 -43.77
C ILE A 7 11.63 -42.78 -42.40
N ARG A 8 12.18 -41.89 -41.57
CA ARG A 8 11.36 -41.03 -40.71
C ARG A 8 12.13 -39.85 -40.11
N ASN A 9 12.02 -38.76 -40.86
CA ASN A 9 11.96 -37.41 -40.34
C ASN A 9 10.97 -37.35 -39.15
N LEU A 10 11.44 -36.92 -37.98
CA LEU A 10 10.62 -36.43 -36.87
C LEU A 10 11.50 -35.55 -35.96
N GLY A 11 12.01 -34.48 -36.56
CA GLY A 11 12.47 -33.31 -35.80
C GLY A 11 11.27 -32.59 -35.19
N LEU A 12 10.73 -33.11 -34.08
CA LEU A 12 9.73 -32.45 -33.22
C LEU A 12 9.81 -33.04 -31.81
N TRP A 13 10.94 -32.86 -31.12
CA TRP A 13 10.87 -32.78 -29.65
C TRP A 13 10.63 -31.31 -29.33
N PHE A 14 9.35 -31.01 -29.26
CA PHE A 14 8.79 -29.75 -28.84
C PHE A 14 9.59 -29.15 -27.70
N VAL A 15 9.97 -27.90 -27.90
CA VAL A 15 10.45 -26.93 -26.93
C VAL A 15 9.67 -27.10 -25.62
N ASN A 16 10.20 -27.91 -24.70
CA ASN A 16 9.63 -28.03 -23.37
C ASN A 16 10.19 -26.88 -22.54
N VAL A 17 9.84 -25.66 -22.94
CA VAL A 17 9.90 -24.48 -22.09
C VAL A 17 8.69 -24.58 -21.17
N PHE A 18 8.74 -25.55 -20.26
CA PHE A 18 8.27 -25.29 -18.91
C PHE A 18 9.46 -24.69 -18.19
N ALA A 19 9.74 -23.42 -18.53
CA ALA A 19 10.26 -22.55 -17.50
C ALA A 19 9.22 -22.64 -16.38
N LEU A 20 9.55 -23.40 -15.33
CA LEU A 20 9.03 -23.13 -14.01
C LEU A 20 9.48 -21.70 -13.74
N ALA A 21 8.69 -20.74 -14.21
CA ALA A 21 8.56 -19.49 -13.53
C ALA A 21 8.14 -19.93 -12.13
N LEU A 22 9.10 -20.01 -11.22
CA LEU A 22 8.87 -19.53 -9.88
C LEU A 22 8.40 -18.10 -10.11
N VAL A 23 7.10 -17.94 -10.36
CA VAL A 23 6.40 -16.74 -9.95
C VAL A 23 6.71 -16.76 -8.48
N SER A 24 7.72 -16.00 -8.07
CA SER A 24 7.78 -15.52 -6.71
C SER A 24 6.40 -14.90 -6.55
N VAL A 25 5.50 -15.61 -5.88
CA VAL A 25 4.43 -14.94 -5.17
C VAL A 25 5.25 -14.10 -4.21
N ALA A 26 5.60 -12.89 -4.64
CA ALA A 26 5.79 -11.81 -3.70
C ALA A 26 4.50 -11.92 -2.91
N SER A 27 4.61 -12.39 -1.67
CA SER A 27 3.54 -12.34 -0.70
C SER A 27 3.30 -10.85 -0.48
N GLY A 28 2.68 -10.23 -1.48
CA GLY A 28 2.60 -8.81 -1.66
C GLY A 28 1.68 -8.34 -0.56
N ASN A 29 2.26 -7.78 0.48
CA ASN A 29 1.50 -7.30 1.60
C ASN A 29 0.60 -6.17 1.08
N SER A 30 -0.71 -6.39 1.07
CA SER A 30 -1.67 -5.43 0.52
C SER A 30 -1.68 -4.12 1.30
N GLU A 31 -1.34 -4.15 2.60
CA GLU A 31 -1.15 -2.97 3.44
C GLU A 31 0.17 -2.26 3.08
N GLY A 32 1.24 -3.01 2.85
CA GLY A 32 2.51 -2.50 2.34
C GLY A 32 2.34 -1.78 0.99
N ASN A 33 1.59 -2.37 0.06
CA ASN A 33 1.28 -1.75 -1.23
C ASN A 33 0.51 -0.43 -1.06
N ALA A 34 -0.50 -0.41 -0.19
CA ALA A 34 -1.29 0.79 0.09
C ALA A 34 -0.44 1.93 0.69
N LEU A 35 0.47 1.57 1.61
CA LEU A 35 1.42 2.53 2.19
C LEU A 35 2.46 2.99 1.16
N TYR A 36 2.92 2.10 0.28
CA TYR A 36 3.83 2.49 -0.79
C TYR A 36 3.15 3.45 -1.79
N GLY A 37 1.86 3.25 -2.08
CA GLY A 37 1.05 4.20 -2.84
C GLY A 37 0.97 5.57 -2.17
N LEU A 38 0.83 5.62 -0.83
CA LEU A 38 0.93 6.88 -0.08
C LEU A 38 2.33 7.49 -0.19
N ARG A 39 3.41 6.72 -0.05
CA ARG A 39 4.78 7.23 -0.20
C ARG A 39 4.97 7.92 -1.55
N ARG A 40 4.44 7.33 -2.63
CA ARG A 40 4.53 7.90 -3.99
C ARG A 40 3.73 9.20 -4.16
N SER A 41 2.70 9.41 -3.34
CA SER A 41 1.90 10.64 -3.38
C SER A 41 2.46 11.74 -2.48
N LEU A 42 3.39 11.42 -1.58
CA LEU A 42 4.01 12.36 -0.67
C LEU A 42 5.39 12.81 -1.17
N SER A 43 5.76 14.04 -0.80
CA SER A 43 7.08 14.62 -1.01
C SER A 43 7.55 15.24 0.29
N GLY A 44 8.84 15.18 0.61
CA GLY A 44 9.39 15.69 1.87
C GLY A 44 10.86 15.27 2.02
N PRO A 45 11.44 15.44 3.23
CA PRO A 45 12.80 14.99 3.52
C PRO A 45 12.96 13.47 3.30
N ASP A 46 14.07 13.05 2.68
CA ASP A 46 14.31 11.67 2.25
C ASP A 46 14.26 10.66 3.41
N ASN A 47 14.62 11.08 4.62
CA ASN A 47 14.74 10.21 5.80
C ASN A 47 13.39 9.76 6.39
N VAL A 48 12.29 10.47 6.13
CA VAL A 48 10.99 10.22 6.77
C VAL A 48 10.36 8.91 6.29
N LEU A 49 10.43 8.65 4.98
CA LEU A 49 9.81 7.48 4.34
C LEU A 49 10.86 6.51 3.78
N GLN A 50 12.12 6.67 4.17
CA GLN A 50 13.25 5.91 3.63
C GLN A 50 13.09 4.40 3.83
N SER A 51 12.55 3.99 4.99
CA SER A 51 12.40 2.58 5.36
C SER A 51 11.23 1.88 4.65
N TRP A 52 10.40 2.60 3.90
CA TRP A 52 9.17 2.05 3.31
C TRP A 52 9.47 1.29 2.03
N ASP A 53 9.94 0.04 2.17
CA ASP A 53 10.36 -0.82 1.05
C ASP A 53 9.26 -1.86 0.71
N PRO A 54 8.62 -1.77 -0.48
CA PRO A 54 7.55 -2.67 -0.90
C PRO A 54 8.00 -4.13 -1.11
N ASN A 55 9.31 -4.40 -1.13
CA ASN A 55 9.84 -5.76 -1.28
C ASN A 55 9.92 -6.53 0.05
N LEU A 56 9.68 -5.87 1.19
CA LEU A 56 9.66 -6.50 2.50
C LEU A 56 8.33 -7.23 2.76
N VAL A 57 8.40 -8.31 3.53
CA VAL A 57 7.27 -9.23 3.82
C VAL A 57 6.09 -8.51 4.49
N ASN A 58 6.34 -7.51 5.33
CA ASN A 58 5.29 -6.70 5.95
C ASN A 58 5.78 -5.28 6.27
N PRO A 59 4.86 -4.29 6.39
CA PRO A 59 5.21 -2.91 6.68
C PRO A 59 5.47 -2.62 8.17
N CYS A 60 5.40 -3.64 9.05
CA CYS A 60 5.46 -3.42 10.50
C CYS A 60 6.85 -3.01 11.01
N THR A 61 7.88 -3.20 10.19
CA THR A 61 9.25 -2.74 10.47
C THR A 61 9.53 -1.34 9.93
N TRP A 62 8.58 -0.74 9.20
CA TRP A 62 8.76 0.58 8.62
C TRP A 62 8.62 1.66 9.70
N PHE A 63 9.44 2.70 9.60
CA PHE A 63 9.29 3.89 10.45
C PHE A 63 7.89 4.48 10.30
N HIS A 64 7.38 4.99 11.43
CA HIS A 64 6.06 5.61 11.53
C HIS A 64 4.89 4.65 11.33
N ILE A 65 5.13 3.34 11.27
CA ILE A 65 4.09 2.30 11.18
C ILE A 65 4.04 1.51 12.49
N THR A 66 2.83 1.25 12.99
CA THR A 66 2.60 0.35 14.12
C THR A 66 1.61 -0.73 13.71
N CYS A 67 1.94 -1.98 14.03
CA CYS A 67 1.08 -3.14 13.79
C CYS A 67 0.51 -3.74 15.08
N ASN A 68 -0.59 -4.49 14.95
CA ASN A 68 -1.10 -5.35 16.02
C ASN A 68 -0.35 -6.69 16.06
N GLN A 69 -0.79 -7.60 16.94
CA GLN A 69 -0.20 -8.94 17.11
C GLN A 69 -0.35 -9.84 15.87
N ASP A 70 -1.33 -9.56 15.02
CA ASP A 70 -1.59 -10.28 13.77
C ASP A 70 -0.83 -9.68 12.56
N ASN A 71 0.12 -8.76 12.80
CA ASN A 71 0.89 -8.04 11.78
C ASN A 71 0.04 -7.17 10.83
N HIS A 72 -1.09 -6.66 11.31
CA HIS A 72 -1.91 -5.68 10.59
C HIS A 72 -1.60 -4.26 11.04
N VAL A 73 -1.49 -3.34 10.08
CA VAL A 73 -1.26 -1.92 10.34
C VAL A 73 -2.43 -1.31 11.10
N THR A 74 -2.15 -0.77 12.28
CA THR A 74 -3.13 -0.09 13.14
C THR A 74 -2.86 1.39 13.29
N ARG A 75 -1.62 1.85 13.11
CA ARG A 75 -1.28 3.28 13.22
C ARG A 75 -0.29 3.70 12.14
N VAL A 76 -0.51 4.88 11.59
CA VAL A 76 0.40 5.58 10.69
C VAL A 76 0.64 6.99 11.26
N GLU A 77 1.88 7.30 11.66
CA GLU A 77 2.21 8.48 12.47
C GLU A 77 3.27 9.35 11.79
N LEU A 78 2.84 10.17 10.84
CA LEU A 78 3.69 11.00 9.99
C LEU A 78 3.72 12.48 10.41
N TYR A 79 3.25 12.83 11.60
CA TYR A 79 3.15 14.22 12.07
C TYR A 79 4.51 14.93 12.15
N LYS A 80 4.53 16.27 11.95
CA LYS A 80 5.73 17.11 12.11
C LYS A 80 6.95 16.73 11.26
N ASN A 81 6.72 16.27 10.03
CA ASN A 81 7.78 15.79 9.14
C ASN A 81 8.00 16.64 7.88
N ASN A 82 7.41 17.85 7.82
CA ASN A 82 7.49 18.73 6.65
C ASN A 82 7.10 18.05 5.32
N ILE A 83 6.26 17.02 5.38
CA ILE A 83 5.78 16.31 4.19
C ILE A 83 4.64 17.09 3.53
N GLN A 84 4.56 16.98 2.21
CA GLN A 84 3.57 17.63 1.35
C GLN A 84 3.03 16.66 0.29
N GLY A 85 1.98 17.07 -0.41
CA GLY A 85 1.28 16.25 -1.41
C GLY A 85 -0.11 15.81 -0.93
N PRO A 86 -0.85 15.03 -1.73
CA PRO A 86 -2.16 14.49 -1.35
C PRO A 86 -2.10 13.17 -0.57
N ILE A 87 -3.17 12.87 0.15
CA ILE A 87 -3.40 11.53 0.71
C ILE A 87 -3.87 10.61 -0.43
N SER A 88 -3.18 9.48 -0.61
CA SER A 88 -3.58 8.44 -1.56
C SER A 88 -4.89 7.75 -1.15
N SER A 89 -5.78 7.49 -2.11
CA SER A 89 -7.01 6.72 -1.88
C SER A 89 -6.75 5.27 -1.46
N GLU A 90 -5.56 4.75 -1.74
CA GLU A 90 -5.17 3.37 -1.40
C GLU A 90 -5.13 3.11 0.11
N LEU A 91 -4.98 4.15 0.94
CA LEU A 91 -5.08 4.02 2.39
C LEU A 91 -6.42 3.43 2.86
N GLY A 92 -7.47 3.49 2.03
CA GLY A 92 -8.74 2.81 2.31
C GLY A 92 -8.65 1.28 2.39
N ASN A 93 -7.50 0.69 2.03
CA ASN A 93 -7.23 -0.75 2.13
C ASN A 93 -6.71 -1.17 3.52
N LEU A 94 -6.32 -0.23 4.38
CA LEU A 94 -5.81 -0.51 5.73
C LEU A 94 -6.97 -0.78 6.71
N LYS A 95 -7.65 -1.92 6.56
CA LYS A 95 -8.92 -2.22 7.25
C LYS A 95 -8.85 -2.18 8.78
N ASN A 96 -7.65 -2.43 9.33
CA ASN A 96 -7.39 -2.44 10.77
C ASN A 96 -6.84 -1.10 11.29
N LEU A 97 -6.76 -0.07 10.44
CA LEU A 97 -6.22 1.23 10.83
C LEU A 97 -7.12 1.89 11.89
N ILE A 98 -6.52 2.17 13.05
CA ILE A 98 -7.15 2.82 14.20
C ILE A 98 -6.79 4.30 14.24
N SER A 99 -5.53 4.63 13.92
CA SER A 99 -5.02 6.00 13.98
C SER A 99 -4.29 6.36 12.69
N LEU A 100 -4.69 7.47 12.07
CA LEU A 100 -3.96 8.12 10.99
C LEU A 100 -3.61 9.53 11.42
N ASP A 101 -2.34 9.74 11.73
CA ASP A 101 -1.83 11.02 12.19
C ASP A 101 -0.86 11.63 11.17
N MET A 102 -1.26 12.77 10.61
CA MET A 102 -0.47 13.56 9.68
C MET A 102 -0.50 15.05 10.03
N TYR A 103 -0.74 15.41 11.30
CA TYR A 103 -0.82 16.81 11.71
C TYR A 103 0.53 17.55 11.55
N ASP A 104 0.48 18.89 11.48
CA ASP A 104 1.67 19.75 11.38
C ASP A 104 2.61 19.38 10.22
N ASN A 105 2.02 19.24 9.05
CA ASN A 105 2.70 19.02 7.77
C ASN A 105 2.12 19.95 6.70
N ASN A 106 2.67 19.92 5.48
CA ASN A 106 2.16 20.69 4.34
C ASN A 106 1.33 19.83 3.37
N ILE A 107 0.76 18.72 3.86
CA ILE A 107 -0.14 17.84 3.11
C ILE A 107 -1.41 18.61 2.73
N SER A 108 -1.84 18.47 1.48
CA SER A 108 -2.89 19.29 0.88
C SER A 108 -3.83 18.43 0.01
N GLY A 109 -4.86 19.05 -0.56
CA GLY A 109 -5.84 18.34 -1.38
C GLY A 109 -7.06 17.90 -0.56
N THR A 110 -7.64 16.77 -0.95
CA THR A 110 -8.97 16.35 -0.50
C THR A 110 -8.92 15.00 0.19
N ILE A 111 -9.64 14.86 1.29
CA ILE A 111 -9.72 13.58 2.02
C ILE A 111 -10.40 12.55 1.10
N PRO A 112 -9.72 11.45 0.72
CA PRO A 112 -10.32 10.47 -0.16
C PRO A 112 -11.56 9.82 0.47
N PRO A 113 -12.67 9.67 -0.27
CA PRO A 113 -13.87 8.98 0.23
C PRO A 113 -13.59 7.54 0.68
N SER A 114 -12.53 6.91 0.17
CA SER A 114 -12.09 5.57 0.58
C SER A 114 -11.71 5.47 2.05
N LEU A 115 -11.27 6.57 2.69
CA LEU A 115 -11.04 6.60 4.13
C LEU A 115 -12.33 6.43 4.93
N GLY A 116 -13.50 6.76 4.35
CA GLY A 116 -14.80 6.47 4.94
C GLY A 116 -15.13 4.97 5.04
N LYS A 117 -14.37 4.10 4.36
CA LYS A 117 -14.51 2.63 4.45
C LYS A 117 -13.79 2.05 5.68
N LEU A 118 -12.92 2.82 6.33
CA LEU A 118 -12.11 2.38 7.46
C LEU A 118 -12.97 2.36 8.74
N LYS A 119 -13.63 1.23 8.99
CA LYS A 119 -14.55 1.06 10.13
C LYS A 119 -13.86 1.13 11.49
N SER A 120 -12.58 0.75 11.54
CA SER A 120 -11.76 0.74 12.75
C SER A 120 -11.11 2.09 13.06
N LEU A 121 -11.20 3.07 12.15
CA LEU A 121 -10.52 4.35 12.30
C LEU A 121 -11.21 5.20 13.36
N VAL A 122 -10.48 5.48 14.44
CA VAL A 122 -10.94 6.29 15.59
C VAL A 122 -10.30 7.67 15.58
N PHE A 123 -9.01 7.76 15.20
CA PHE A 123 -8.28 9.02 15.23
C PHE A 123 -7.81 9.39 13.83
N LEU A 124 -8.20 10.58 13.37
CA LEU A 124 -7.73 11.13 12.09
C LEU A 124 -7.27 12.57 12.27
N LYS A 125 -5.97 12.74 12.52
CA LYS A 125 -5.36 14.06 12.65
C LYS A 125 -4.77 14.51 11.32
N ARG A 126 -5.25 15.65 10.81
CA ARG A 126 -4.88 16.18 9.48
C ARG A 126 -4.15 17.52 9.58
N SER A 127 -3.45 17.89 8.52
CA SER A 127 -2.95 19.25 8.35
C SER A 127 -4.09 20.25 8.03
N LYS A 128 -3.85 21.53 8.36
CA LYS A 128 -4.77 22.66 8.17
C LYS A 128 -5.21 22.85 6.70
N ARG A 129 -4.40 22.42 5.73
CA ARG A 129 -4.63 22.65 4.28
C ARG A 129 -5.54 21.62 3.60
N PHE A 130 -6.12 20.67 4.33
CA PHE A 130 -7.07 19.70 3.77
C PHE A 130 -8.49 20.24 3.60
N ARG A 131 -9.14 19.89 2.48
CA ARG A 131 -10.57 20.11 2.23
C ARG A 131 -11.35 18.79 2.25
N PHE A 132 -12.55 18.79 2.84
CA PHE A 132 -13.49 17.68 2.70
C PHE A 132 -14.31 17.87 1.43
N LEU A 133 -14.47 16.79 0.65
CA LEU A 133 -15.36 16.78 -0.52
C LEU A 133 -16.72 16.13 -0.25
N GLY A 134 -16.95 15.58 0.95
CA GLY A 134 -18.21 14.94 1.32
C GLY A 134 -19.18 15.90 2.02
N ASP A 135 -20.48 15.61 1.89
CA ASP A 135 -21.50 16.14 2.80
C ASP A 135 -21.06 15.91 4.26
N ARG A 136 -21.41 16.84 5.14
CA ARG A 136 -21.03 16.87 6.57
C ARG A 136 -21.65 15.71 7.38
N SER A 137 -22.10 14.65 6.72
CA SER A 137 -22.84 13.48 7.23
C SER A 137 -22.01 12.19 7.25
N ASN A 138 -20.79 12.18 6.68
CA ASN A 138 -19.98 10.95 6.60
C ASN A 138 -19.34 10.54 7.94
N ALA A 139 -19.13 9.22 8.10
CA ALA A 139 -18.59 8.54 9.28
C ALA A 139 -17.28 9.12 9.87
N LEU A 140 -16.54 9.88 9.06
CA LEU A 140 -15.33 10.57 9.48
C LEU A 140 -15.59 11.72 10.47
N LYS A 141 -16.82 12.24 10.59
CA LYS A 141 -17.15 13.38 11.47
C LYS A 141 -16.80 13.15 12.95
N ARG A 142 -16.81 11.90 13.43
CA ARG A 142 -16.42 11.54 14.81
C ARG A 142 -14.94 11.75 15.11
N ASN A 143 -14.10 11.87 14.07
CA ASN A 143 -12.64 11.83 14.20
C ASN A 143 -12.00 13.21 13.97
N PHE A 144 -12.79 14.29 13.86
CA PHE A 144 -12.37 15.55 13.24
C PHE A 144 -12.46 16.84 14.06
N ASP A 145 -12.79 16.78 15.34
CA ASP A 145 -12.65 17.92 16.27
C ASP A 145 -11.92 17.47 17.55
N PRO A 146 -11.23 18.40 18.25
CA PRO A 146 -9.97 18.16 18.96
C PRO A 146 -10.02 17.20 20.15
#